data_AF-A0A8J7SJ01-F1
#
_entry.id   AF-A0A8J7SJ01-F1
#
_cell.length_a   1.000
_cell.length_b   1.000
_cell.length_c   1.000
_cell.angle_alpha   90.00
_cell.angle_beta   90.00
_cell.angle_gamma   90.00
#
_symmetry.space_group_name_H-M   'P 1'
#
loop_
_entity.id
_entity.type
_entity.pdbx_description
1 polymer ?
#
loop_
_entity_poly.entity_id
_entity_poly.type
_entity_poly.pdbx_seq_one_letter_code
_entity_poly.pdbx_strand_id
1 'polypeptide(L)'
;MKGKLFNLLSLVAIALGWLGLSSCSSLIGSDYRAEVSRPQQPWEGTSKNWGGYSDKPLSPTSWQVSYRCYNEFTEAQCRQLCLLRAAQLTVQHGGSTFVVSEEKTSTRFEYSDIPAHETPGFYTKEGYQTYKQLPNGESIPVVQYRNQWVKGESIPAHRVKNSIIESSMTIQLTNSSQPAGNNHYNATQLLEDGRKNWPHLPKSALALGTE
;
A
#
# COMPACT_ATOMS: atom_id res chain seq x y z
N MET A 1 38.61 -2.31 -62.27
CA MET A 1 38.81 -1.53 -61.03
C MET A 1 37.67 -1.93 -60.09
N LYS A 2 37.81 -2.96 -59.24
CA LYS A 2 38.37 -2.97 -57.87
C LYS A 2 37.81 -1.87 -56.96
N GLY A 3 37.02 -2.30 -55.96
CA GLY A 3 36.73 -1.59 -54.71
C GLY A 3 35.35 -0.94 -54.66
N LYS A 4 34.51 -1.09 -53.62
CA LYS A 4 34.74 -1.57 -52.26
C LYS A 4 33.43 -2.13 -51.67
N LEU A 5 33.51 -3.34 -51.11
CA LEU A 5 32.68 -3.75 -49.97
C LEU A 5 33.00 -2.81 -48.80
N PHE A 6 31.98 -2.27 -48.13
CA PHE A 6 32.12 -1.84 -46.73
C PHE A 6 30.83 -2.14 -45.96
N ASN A 7 30.99 -3.08 -45.02
CA ASN A 7 30.36 -3.22 -43.71
C ASN A 7 28.85 -3.45 -43.61
N LEU A 8 28.47 -4.71 -43.87
CA LEU A 8 27.66 -5.47 -42.91
C LEU A 8 28.47 -5.65 -41.62
N LEU A 9 28.14 -4.96 -40.53
CA LEU A 9 28.43 -5.33 -39.13
C LEU A 9 27.92 -4.23 -38.18
N SER A 10 26.60 -4.21 -37.96
CA SER A 10 25.97 -3.56 -36.81
C SER A 10 24.49 -3.96 -36.76
N LEU A 11 24.25 -5.25 -36.51
CA LEU A 11 22.90 -5.80 -36.42
C LEU A 11 22.88 -7.00 -35.46
N VAL A 12 23.55 -6.89 -34.31
CA VAL A 12 23.46 -7.85 -33.20
C VAL A 12 23.67 -7.10 -31.88
N ALA A 13 22.72 -6.26 -31.46
CA ALA A 13 22.75 -5.67 -30.10
C ALA A 13 21.41 -5.07 -29.61
N ILE A 14 20.23 -5.44 -30.15
CA ILE A 14 18.95 -4.92 -29.62
C ILE A 14 17.86 -6.01 -29.70
N ALA A 15 18.06 -7.13 -28.99
CA ALA A 15 17.01 -8.14 -28.86
C ALA A 15 17.16 -9.04 -27.60
N LEU A 16 17.83 -8.55 -26.55
CA LEU A 16 17.96 -9.26 -25.27
C LEU A 16 17.70 -8.34 -24.05
N GLY A 17 16.87 -7.32 -24.23
CA GLY A 17 16.45 -6.38 -23.18
C GLY A 17 15.00 -6.57 -22.72
N TRP A 18 14.41 -7.74 -22.94
CA TRP A 18 13.00 -8.05 -22.62
C TRP A 18 12.85 -9.21 -21.62
N LEU A 19 13.82 -9.36 -20.73
CA LEU A 19 13.73 -10.23 -19.56
C LEU A 19 14.35 -9.51 -18.39
N GLY A 20 13.53 -8.85 -17.56
CA GLY A 20 13.99 -8.35 -16.27
C GLY A 20 13.40 -7.03 -15.83
N LEU A 21 12.07 -6.93 -15.70
CA LEU A 21 11.46 -6.12 -14.64
C LEU A 21 10.24 -6.86 -14.07
N SER A 22 10.42 -8.14 -13.73
CA SER A 22 9.64 -8.74 -12.66
C SER A 22 10.22 -8.22 -11.35
N SER A 23 10.04 -6.93 -11.06
CA SER A 23 10.21 -6.43 -9.70
C SER A 23 9.11 -7.05 -8.87
N CYS A 24 9.38 -8.26 -8.36
CA CYS A 24 8.79 -8.74 -7.12
C CYS A 24 9.26 -7.81 -6.01
N SER A 25 8.73 -6.60 -5.98
CA SER A 25 8.67 -5.80 -4.77
C SER A 25 7.77 -6.60 -3.84
N SER A 26 8.39 -7.28 -2.89
CA SER A 26 7.74 -8.01 -1.81
C SER A 26 6.52 -7.23 -1.32
N LEU A 27 5.34 -7.78 -1.57
CA LEU A 27 4.03 -7.37 -1.07
C LEU A 27 4.03 -7.48 0.47
N ILE A 28 4.72 -6.56 1.12
CA ILE A 28 4.70 -6.35 2.55
C ILE A 28 4.25 -4.90 2.75
N GLY A 29 2.94 -4.75 2.97
CA GLY A 29 2.37 -3.72 3.84
C GLY A 29 2.62 -2.25 3.52
N SER A 30 2.56 -1.81 2.26
CA SER A 30 2.27 -0.39 2.01
C SER A 30 0.77 -0.17 1.97
N ASP A 31 0.27 0.67 2.88
CA ASP A 31 -1.08 1.25 2.81
C ASP A 31 -1.32 2.05 1.53
N TYR A 32 -0.26 2.24 0.73
CA TYR A 32 -0.20 2.93 -0.55
C TYR A 32 0.37 2.04 -1.66
N ARG A 33 -0.48 1.57 -2.57
CA ARG A 33 -0.11 0.73 -3.74
C ARG A 33 -1.19 0.81 -4.83
N ALA A 34 -0.89 0.34 -6.04
CA ALA A 34 -1.92 0.14 -7.05
C ALA A 34 -2.93 -0.93 -6.60
N GLU A 35 -4.21 -0.75 -6.94
CA GLU A 35 -5.24 -1.75 -6.69
C GLU A 35 -5.04 -2.95 -7.65
N VAL A 36 -4.52 -4.05 -7.10
CA VAL A 36 -4.25 -5.28 -7.88
C VAL A 36 -5.22 -6.43 -7.54
N SER A 37 -5.87 -6.37 -6.38
CA SER A 37 -6.77 -7.44 -5.93
C SER A 37 -7.81 -6.93 -4.95
N ARG A 38 -8.92 -7.66 -4.89
CA ARG A 38 -10.04 -7.43 -3.97
C ARG A 38 -10.27 -8.69 -3.15
N PRO A 39 -10.70 -8.57 -1.88
CA PRO A 39 -11.08 -9.73 -1.11
C PRO A 39 -12.29 -10.42 -1.78
N GLN A 40 -12.27 -11.76 -1.79
CA GLN A 40 -13.38 -12.58 -2.28
C GLN A 40 -14.20 -13.08 -1.10
N GLN A 41 -15.52 -13.11 -1.23
CA GLN A 41 -16.38 -13.61 -0.16
C GLN A 41 -16.28 -15.14 0.00
N PRO A 42 -16.42 -15.66 1.24
CA PRO A 42 -16.50 -14.91 2.49
C PRO A 42 -15.11 -14.42 2.91
N TRP A 43 -15.03 -13.19 3.41
CA TRP A 43 -13.76 -12.63 3.88
C TRP A 43 -13.85 -12.02 5.26
N GLU A 44 -12.77 -12.22 5.99
CA GLU A 44 -12.48 -11.69 7.31
C GLU A 44 -11.04 -11.15 7.24
N GLY A 45 -10.75 -10.02 7.88
CA GLY A 45 -9.37 -9.62 8.12
C GLY A 45 -9.02 -8.17 7.86
N THR A 46 -7.71 -7.92 7.93
CA THR A 46 -7.07 -6.60 8.00
C THR A 46 -6.85 -6.00 6.62
N SER A 47 -6.96 -4.67 6.55
CA SER A 47 -6.95 -3.89 5.31
C SER A 47 -5.63 -3.92 4.53
N LYS A 48 -4.55 -4.33 5.18
CA LYS A 48 -3.17 -4.12 4.73
C LYS A 48 -2.82 -4.82 3.42
N ASN A 49 -3.56 -5.85 3.04
CA ASN A 49 -3.31 -6.63 1.80
C ASN A 49 -4.31 -6.34 0.67
N TRP A 50 -5.35 -5.55 0.92
CA TRP A 50 -6.36 -5.21 -0.09
C TRP A 50 -6.43 -3.71 -0.35
N GLY A 51 -7.05 -3.34 -1.48
CA GLY A 51 -7.19 -1.94 -1.86
C GLY A 51 -5.90 -1.34 -2.42
N GLY A 52 -6.00 -0.05 -2.71
CA GLY A 52 -4.99 0.68 -3.46
C GLY A 52 -5.60 1.79 -4.31
N TYR A 53 -4.74 2.46 -5.06
CA TYR A 53 -5.14 3.45 -6.03
C TYR A 53 -5.45 2.83 -7.39
N SER A 54 -6.33 3.48 -8.14
CA SER A 54 -6.44 3.30 -9.59
C SER A 54 -6.64 4.65 -10.26
N ASP A 55 -6.10 4.81 -11.45
CA ASP A 55 -6.18 6.05 -12.20
C ASP A 55 -6.54 5.80 -13.67
N LYS A 56 -7.28 6.75 -14.24
CA LYS A 56 -7.75 6.72 -15.62
C LYS A 56 -7.56 8.09 -16.27
N PRO A 57 -6.78 8.19 -17.36
CA PRO A 57 -6.69 9.45 -18.10
C PRO A 57 -8.04 9.81 -18.72
N LEU A 58 -8.43 11.07 -18.58
CA LEU A 58 -9.60 11.65 -19.25
C LEU A 58 -9.16 12.57 -20.41
N SER A 59 -8.03 13.24 -20.24
CA SER A 59 -7.38 14.06 -21.27
C SER A 59 -5.86 14.11 -21.00
N PRO A 60 -5.04 14.76 -21.86
CA PRO A 60 -3.61 14.92 -21.61
C PRO A 60 -3.27 15.64 -20.29
N THR A 61 -4.25 16.36 -19.72
CA THR A 61 -4.08 17.16 -18.51
C THR A 61 -5.08 16.82 -17.41
N SER A 62 -5.88 15.77 -17.56
CA SER A 62 -6.91 15.41 -16.60
C SER A 62 -6.98 13.91 -16.37
N TRP A 63 -7.17 13.52 -15.10
CA TRP A 63 -7.34 12.13 -14.68
C TRP A 63 -8.51 11.98 -13.73
N GLN A 64 -9.14 10.83 -13.80
CA GLN A 64 -9.90 10.30 -12.69
C GLN A 64 -8.95 9.47 -11.82
N VAL A 65 -8.86 9.81 -10.55
CA VAL A 65 -8.06 9.12 -9.54
C VAL A 65 -9.01 8.53 -8.51
N SER A 66 -8.77 7.30 -8.11
CA SER A 66 -9.53 6.66 -7.04
C SER A 66 -8.61 5.95 -6.08
N TYR A 67 -9.07 5.80 -4.84
CA TYR A 67 -8.43 5.02 -3.81
C TYR A 67 -9.47 4.20 -3.07
N ARG A 68 -9.24 2.90 -2.95
CA ARG A 68 -10.10 2.00 -2.20
C ARG A 68 -9.40 1.50 -0.94
N CYS A 69 -10.09 1.63 0.18
CA CYS A 69 -9.64 1.20 1.50
C CYS A 69 -10.65 0.22 2.11
N TYR A 70 -10.18 -0.61 3.03
CA TYR A 70 -10.99 -1.63 3.70
C TYR A 70 -10.87 -1.49 5.22
N ASN A 71 -11.90 -1.84 5.98
CA ASN A 71 -11.92 -2.04 7.44
C ASN A 71 -11.25 -0.93 8.30
N GLU A 72 -9.93 -0.98 8.46
CA GLU A 72 -9.15 -0.14 9.39
C GLU A 72 -9.06 1.35 8.99
N PHE A 73 -9.44 1.70 7.76
CA PHE A 73 -9.37 3.08 7.29
C PHE A 73 -10.64 3.86 7.57
N THR A 74 -10.48 5.16 7.83
CA THR A 74 -11.56 6.15 7.83
C THR A 74 -11.74 6.77 6.44
N GLU A 75 -12.88 7.41 6.20
CA GLU A 75 -13.14 8.16 4.97
C GLU A 75 -12.08 9.25 4.73
N ALA A 76 -11.69 9.95 5.79
CA ALA A 76 -10.67 11.00 5.72
C ALA A 76 -9.29 10.45 5.32
N GLN A 77 -8.89 9.30 5.87
CA GLN A 77 -7.62 8.66 5.49
C GLN A 77 -7.67 8.18 4.04
N CYS A 78 -8.79 7.57 3.61
CA CYS A 78 -8.91 7.09 2.24
C CYS A 78 -8.89 8.24 1.22
N ARG A 79 -9.56 9.35 1.55
CA ARG A 79 -9.51 10.61 0.80
C ARG A 79 -8.08 11.16 0.71
N GLN A 80 -7.34 11.16 1.82
CA GLN A 80 -5.95 11.64 1.83
C GLN A 80 -5.04 10.79 0.93
N LEU A 81 -5.20 9.46 0.94
CA LEU A 81 -4.44 8.58 0.04
C LEU A 81 -4.80 8.83 -1.43
N CYS A 82 -6.07 9.13 -1.74
CA CYS A 82 -6.49 9.56 -3.07
C CYS A 82 -5.85 10.89 -3.50
N LEU A 83 -5.82 11.90 -2.60
CA LEU A 83 -5.11 13.17 -2.84
C LEU A 83 -3.61 12.97 -3.04
N LEU A 84 -3.00 12.08 -2.26
CA LEU A 84 -1.58 11.76 -2.40
C LEU A 84 -1.30 11.17 -3.79
N ARG A 85 -2.18 10.30 -4.31
CA ARG A 85 -2.08 9.79 -5.69
C ARG A 85 -2.28 10.87 -6.73
N ALA A 86 -3.22 11.79 -6.54
CA ALA A 86 -3.37 12.93 -7.42
C ALA A 86 -2.10 13.80 -7.48
N ALA A 87 -1.47 14.04 -6.33
CA ALA A 87 -0.20 14.76 -6.24
C ALA A 87 0.94 14.03 -6.95
N GLN A 88 1.05 12.70 -6.76
CA GLN A 88 2.01 11.89 -7.48
C GLN A 88 1.84 11.98 -9.00
N LEU A 89 0.62 11.76 -9.50
CA LEU A 89 0.32 11.86 -10.93
C LEU A 89 0.66 13.24 -11.46
N THR A 90 0.39 14.29 -10.67
CA THR A 90 0.72 15.66 -11.04
C THR A 90 2.21 15.84 -11.30
N VAL A 91 3.05 15.41 -10.37
CA VAL A 91 4.50 15.49 -10.50
C VAL A 91 5.02 14.57 -11.61
N GLN A 92 4.49 13.35 -11.73
CA GLN A 92 4.85 12.39 -12.78
C GLN A 92 4.61 12.94 -14.20
N HIS A 93 3.59 13.79 -14.36
CA HIS A 93 3.24 14.44 -15.62
C HIS A 93 3.81 15.86 -15.75
N GLY A 94 4.78 16.24 -14.91
CA GLY A 94 5.51 17.52 -15.01
C GLY A 94 4.75 18.74 -14.47
N GLY A 95 3.63 18.53 -13.78
CA GLY A 95 2.88 19.58 -13.09
C GLY A 95 3.39 19.83 -11.67
N SER A 96 3.07 21.00 -11.12
CA SER A 96 3.36 21.37 -9.73
C SER A 96 2.10 21.54 -8.88
N THR A 97 0.96 21.80 -9.53
CA THR A 97 -0.33 22.00 -8.89
C THR A 97 -1.43 21.24 -9.64
N PHE A 98 -2.52 20.94 -8.95
CA PHE A 98 -3.71 20.38 -9.59
C PHE A 98 -4.98 20.93 -8.94
N VAL A 99 -6.07 20.87 -9.68
CA VAL A 99 -7.41 21.25 -9.23
C VAL A 99 -8.28 20.02 -9.17
N VAL A 100 -9.05 19.86 -8.09
CA VAL A 100 -10.08 18.82 -7.98
C VAL A 100 -11.42 19.41 -8.44
N SER A 101 -11.94 18.94 -9.57
CA SER A 101 -13.22 19.40 -10.13
C SER A 101 -14.41 18.62 -9.61
N GLU A 102 -14.20 17.34 -9.31
CA GLU A 102 -15.21 16.44 -8.75
C GLU A 102 -14.56 15.62 -7.66
N GLU A 103 -15.27 15.46 -6.54
CA GLU A 103 -14.84 14.62 -5.45
C GLU A 103 -16.04 13.84 -4.90
N LYS A 104 -15.84 12.53 -4.69
CA LYS A 104 -16.79 11.69 -4.00
C LYS A 104 -16.05 10.73 -3.10
N THR A 105 -16.47 10.68 -1.84
CA THR A 105 -16.08 9.60 -0.92
C THR A 105 -17.33 8.87 -0.47
N SER A 106 -17.30 7.55 -0.49
CA SER A 106 -18.42 6.72 -0.09
C SER A 106 -17.96 5.50 0.69
N THR A 107 -18.74 5.15 1.70
CA THR A 107 -18.58 3.91 2.46
C THR A 107 -19.72 2.96 2.14
N ARG A 108 -19.38 1.72 1.81
CA ARG A 108 -20.34 0.60 1.73
C ARG A 108 -19.92 -0.50 2.70
N PHE A 109 -20.90 -1.26 3.18
CA PHE A 109 -20.65 -2.39 4.07
C PHE A 109 -20.99 -3.70 3.36
N GLU A 110 -20.12 -4.69 3.52
CA GLU A 110 -20.38 -6.07 3.13
C GLU A 110 -20.42 -6.94 4.39
N TYR A 111 -21.26 -7.97 4.38
CA TYR A 111 -21.33 -8.94 5.47
C TYR A 111 -20.87 -10.29 4.95
N SER A 112 -19.95 -10.92 5.67
CA SER A 112 -19.45 -12.26 5.39
C SER A 112 -20.01 -13.21 6.44
N ASP A 113 -20.69 -14.26 6.00
CA ASP A 113 -21.10 -15.36 6.87
C ASP A 113 -19.97 -16.40 6.91
N ILE A 114 -19.27 -16.47 8.05
CA ILE A 114 -18.12 -17.36 8.27
C ILE A 114 -18.63 -18.66 8.89
N PRO A 115 -18.39 -19.83 8.28
CA PRO A 115 -18.82 -21.11 8.86
C PRO A 115 -18.01 -21.42 10.13
N ALA A 116 -18.59 -22.28 10.97
CA ALA A 116 -17.88 -22.79 12.14
C ALA A 116 -16.60 -23.52 11.69
N HIS A 117 -15.49 -23.28 12.38
CA HIS A 117 -14.21 -23.89 12.07
C HIS A 117 -13.37 -24.06 13.34
N GLU A 118 -12.34 -24.89 13.25
CA GLU A 118 -11.40 -25.13 14.35
C GLU A 118 -10.07 -24.49 14.02
N THR A 119 -9.52 -23.76 15.00
CA THR A 119 -8.13 -23.28 14.92
C THR A 119 -7.19 -24.40 15.36
N PRO A 120 -6.08 -24.64 14.65
CA PRO A 120 -5.11 -25.63 15.10
C PRO A 120 -4.44 -25.18 16.40
N GLY A 121 -4.19 -26.13 17.30
CA GLY A 121 -3.36 -25.86 18.47
C GLY A 121 -1.93 -25.50 18.07
N PHE A 122 -1.22 -24.80 18.96
CA PHE A 122 0.16 -24.36 18.72
C PHE A 122 0.98 -24.43 20.00
N TYR A 123 2.31 -24.49 19.85
CA TYR A 123 3.23 -24.35 20.97
C TYR A 123 3.52 -22.88 21.25
N THR A 124 3.34 -22.47 22.50
CA THR A 124 3.80 -21.16 22.99
C THR A 124 4.95 -21.31 23.98
N LYS A 125 5.78 -20.27 24.12
CA LYS A 125 6.83 -20.23 25.13
C LYS A 125 6.30 -19.54 26.38
N GLU A 126 6.20 -20.27 27.47
CA GLU A 126 5.82 -19.74 28.77
C GLU A 126 7.08 -19.51 29.60
N GLY A 127 7.24 -18.28 30.09
CA GLY A 127 8.32 -17.92 31.02
C GLY A 127 7.98 -18.35 32.44
N TYR A 128 8.90 -19.03 33.11
CA TYR A 128 8.77 -19.36 34.53
C TYR A 128 10.04 -18.95 35.28
N GLN A 129 9.88 -18.50 36.52
CA GLN A 129 11.01 -18.13 37.37
C GLN A 129 11.57 -19.37 38.05
N THR A 130 12.89 -19.51 37.95
CA THR A 130 13.70 -20.45 38.72
C THR A 130 14.70 -19.67 39.55
N TYR A 131 15.33 -20.28 40.54
CA TYR A 131 16.40 -19.66 41.30
C TYR A 131 17.70 -20.40 41.05
N LYS A 132 18.76 -19.66 40.74
CA LYS A 132 20.13 -20.21 40.71
C LYS A 132 20.88 -19.78 41.95
N GLN A 133 21.43 -20.75 42.65
CA GLN A 133 22.40 -20.56 43.73
C GLN A 133 23.75 -20.13 43.13
N LEU A 134 24.29 -19.03 43.64
CA LEU A 134 25.62 -18.54 43.34
C LEU A 134 26.64 -19.19 44.31
N PRO A 135 27.95 -19.23 43.97
CA PRO A 135 28.98 -19.81 44.83
C PRO A 135 29.09 -19.16 46.23
N ASN A 136 28.62 -17.92 46.37
CA ASN A 136 28.56 -17.18 47.64
C ASN A 136 27.32 -17.51 48.50
N GLY A 137 26.46 -18.45 48.07
CA GLY A 137 25.24 -18.84 48.78
C GLY A 137 24.00 -18.02 48.45
N GLU A 138 24.14 -16.96 47.65
CA GLU A 138 23.03 -16.08 47.25
C GLU A 138 22.17 -16.73 46.15
N SER A 139 20.86 -16.48 46.13
CA SER A 139 19.95 -17.01 45.11
C SER A 139 19.42 -15.90 44.22
N ILE A 140 19.69 -15.99 42.91
CA ILE A 140 19.19 -15.04 41.92
C ILE A 140 18.03 -15.64 41.12
N PRO A 141 16.95 -14.87 40.85
CA PRO A 141 15.88 -15.31 39.99
C PRO A 141 16.35 -15.35 38.53
N VAL A 142 16.06 -16.44 37.83
CA VAL A 142 16.37 -16.66 36.42
C VAL A 142 15.09 -17.07 35.72
N VAL A 143 14.72 -16.32 34.68
CA VAL A 143 13.60 -16.68 33.80
C VAL A 143 14.06 -17.78 32.86
N GLN A 144 13.37 -18.92 32.91
CA GLN A 144 13.50 -20.00 31.95
C GLN A 144 12.24 -20.07 31.11
N TYR A 145 12.32 -20.71 29.94
CA TYR A 145 11.20 -20.88 29.04
C TYR A 145 10.93 -22.36 28.81
N ARG A 146 9.66 -22.74 28.86
CA ARG A 146 9.20 -24.06 28.42
C ARG A 146 8.22 -23.90 27.27
N ASN A 147 8.19 -24.89 26.39
CA ASN A 147 7.15 -24.99 25.38
C ASN A 147 5.90 -25.57 26.03
N GLN A 148 4.79 -24.86 25.94
CA GLN A 148 3.48 -25.30 26.38
C GLN A 148 2.58 -25.46 25.17
N TRP A 149 1.91 -26.61 25.07
CA TRP A 149 0.90 -26.83 24.03
C TRP A 149 -0.38 -26.07 24.39
N VAL A 150 -0.82 -25.19 23.50
CA VAL A 150 -2.11 -24.50 23.56
C VAL A 150 -3.08 -25.26 22.68
N LYS A 151 -4.17 -25.76 23.26
CA LYS A 151 -5.20 -26.48 22.52
C LYS A 151 -5.88 -25.51 21.54
N GLY A 152 -6.17 -26.00 20.35
CA GLY A 152 -7.00 -25.28 19.38
C GLY A 152 -8.41 -25.02 19.91
N GLU A 153 -9.04 -23.98 19.39
CA GLU A 153 -10.38 -23.56 19.78
C GLU A 153 -11.36 -23.72 18.61
N SER A 154 -12.58 -24.17 18.92
CA SER A 154 -13.68 -24.19 17.97
C SER A 154 -14.34 -22.81 17.94
N ILE A 155 -14.32 -22.19 16.77
CA ILE A 155 -14.95 -20.89 16.51
C ILE A 155 -16.32 -21.16 15.91
N PRO A 156 -17.42 -20.73 16.55
CA PRO A 156 -18.76 -20.94 16.01
C PRO A 156 -18.97 -20.14 14.73
N ALA A 157 -19.98 -20.53 13.94
CA ALA A 157 -20.38 -19.75 12.78
C ALA A 157 -20.79 -18.34 13.22
N HIS A 158 -20.29 -17.33 12.52
CA HIS A 158 -20.51 -15.93 12.88
C HIS A 158 -20.50 -15.03 11.65
N ARG A 159 -21.04 -13.82 11.81
CA ARG A 159 -21.13 -12.82 10.75
C ARG A 159 -20.14 -11.70 10.99
N VAL A 160 -19.30 -11.41 10.00
CA VAL A 160 -18.34 -10.32 10.02
C VAL A 160 -18.88 -9.16 9.19
N LYS A 161 -18.83 -7.94 9.74
CA LYS A 161 -19.15 -6.70 9.01
C LYS A 161 -17.86 -6.08 8.50
N ASN A 162 -17.75 -5.92 7.20
CA ASN A 162 -16.61 -5.33 6.54
C ASN A 162 -16.95 -3.95 5.96
N SER A 163 -16.08 -2.95 6.16
CA SER A 163 -16.21 -1.63 5.54
C SER A 163 -15.36 -1.54 4.27
N ILE A 164 -15.93 -0.94 3.23
CA ILE A 164 -15.26 -0.66 1.97
C ILE A 164 -15.46 0.82 1.68
N ILE A 165 -14.36 1.56 1.70
CA ILE A 165 -14.36 3.00 1.46
C ILE A 165 -13.74 3.24 0.11
N GLU A 166 -14.39 4.05 -0.70
CA GLU A 166 -13.90 4.46 -2.00
C GLU A 166 -13.95 5.98 -2.08
N SER A 167 -12.77 6.57 -2.31
CA SER A 167 -12.62 7.98 -2.64
C SER A 167 -12.25 8.09 -4.11
N SER A 168 -12.91 9.00 -4.83
CA SER A 168 -12.67 9.26 -6.26
C SER A 168 -12.63 10.77 -6.48
N MET A 169 -11.68 11.21 -7.29
CA MET A 169 -11.43 12.60 -7.63
C MET A 169 -11.18 12.75 -9.12
N THR A 170 -11.80 13.74 -9.75
CA THR A 170 -11.39 14.19 -11.08
C THR A 170 -10.42 15.35 -10.89
N ILE A 171 -9.20 15.19 -11.40
CA ILE A 171 -8.14 16.19 -11.29
C ILE A 171 -7.80 16.79 -12.64
N GLN A 172 -7.41 18.05 -12.62
CA GLN A 172 -6.86 18.78 -13.75
C GLN A 172 -5.50 19.34 -13.36
N LEU A 173 -4.46 19.00 -14.12
CA LEU A 173 -3.12 19.53 -13.92
C LEU A 173 -3.08 21.02 -14.21
N THR A 174 -2.28 21.70 -13.41
CA THR A 174 -1.93 23.09 -13.65
C THR A 174 -0.44 23.32 -13.41
N ASN A 175 0.13 24.26 -14.16
CA ASN A 175 1.48 24.77 -13.92
C ASN A 175 1.44 26.13 -13.22
N SER A 176 0.31 26.45 -12.56
CA SER A 176 0.15 27.70 -11.84
C SER A 176 1.00 27.66 -10.58
N SER A 177 1.78 28.72 -10.38
CA SER A 177 2.56 28.98 -9.16
C SER A 177 1.69 29.42 -7.98
N GLN A 178 0.39 29.67 -8.19
CA GLN A 178 -0.54 29.99 -7.11
C GLN A 178 -1.80 29.11 -7.16
N PRO A 179 -2.07 28.29 -6.12
CA PRO A 179 -3.38 27.67 -5.93
C PRO A 179 -4.37 28.77 -5.54
N ALA A 180 -5.15 29.27 -6.51
CA ALA A 180 -6.15 30.30 -6.27
C ALA A 180 -7.54 29.67 -6.25
N GLY A 181 -8.05 29.35 -5.06
CA GLY A 181 -9.43 28.89 -4.85
C GLY A 181 -9.54 27.62 -4.01
N ASN A 182 -10.77 27.32 -3.59
CA ASN A 182 -11.10 26.05 -2.97
C ASN A 182 -10.85 24.93 -3.99
N ASN A 183 -10.23 23.82 -3.57
CA ASN A 183 -9.86 22.64 -4.40
C ASN A 183 -8.60 22.77 -5.27
N HIS A 184 -7.78 23.80 -5.06
CA HIS A 184 -6.43 23.85 -5.63
C HIS A 184 -5.41 23.26 -4.65
N TYR A 185 -4.54 22.37 -5.15
CA TYR A 185 -3.58 21.65 -4.34
C TYR A 185 -2.15 21.80 -4.89
N ASN A 186 -1.19 22.01 -3.98
CA ASN A 186 0.22 21.95 -4.29
C ASN A 186 0.70 20.49 -4.17
N ALA A 187 1.10 19.89 -5.29
CA ALA A 187 1.46 18.49 -5.35
C ALA A 187 2.74 18.18 -4.55
N THR A 188 3.74 19.06 -4.62
CA THR A 188 5.00 18.89 -3.87
C THR A 188 4.75 18.95 -2.36
N GLN A 189 3.97 19.92 -1.91
CA GLN A 189 3.61 20.05 -0.50
C GLN A 189 2.84 18.83 0.01
N LEU A 190 1.86 18.33 -0.75
CA LEU A 190 1.11 17.13 -0.36
C LEU A 190 2.01 15.89 -0.26
N LEU A 191 3.00 15.74 -1.14
CA LEU A 191 3.97 14.64 -1.07
C LEU A 191 4.89 14.80 0.14
N GLU A 192 5.35 16.00 0.46
CA GLU A 192 6.15 16.27 1.66
C GLU A 192 5.37 16.03 2.96
N ASP A 193 4.12 16.48 3.02
CA ASP A 193 3.23 16.24 4.16
C ASP A 193 2.90 14.76 4.30
N GLY A 194 2.75 14.05 3.17
CA GLY A 194 2.64 12.59 3.13
C GLY A 194 3.83 11.90 3.78
N ARG A 195 5.07 12.35 3.51
CA ARG A 195 6.30 11.81 4.14
C ARG A 195 6.33 11.99 5.65
N LYS A 196 5.82 13.11 6.14
CA LYS A 196 5.80 13.43 7.58
C LYS A 196 4.69 12.65 8.30
N ASN A 197 3.50 12.62 7.72
CA ASN A 197 2.30 12.08 8.37
C ASN A 197 2.17 10.56 8.20
N TRP A 198 2.80 9.98 7.18
CA TRP A 198 2.73 8.56 6.88
C TRP A 198 4.13 7.98 6.59
N PRO A 199 5.02 7.93 7.60
CA PRO A 199 6.42 7.55 7.42
C PRO A 199 6.62 6.09 6.99
N HIS A 200 5.58 5.25 7.13
CA HIS A 200 5.57 3.85 6.69
C HIS A 200 5.23 3.67 5.21
N LEU A 201 4.81 4.73 4.49
CA LEU A 201 4.58 4.64 3.06
C LEU A 201 5.90 4.44 2.30
N PRO A 202 5.89 3.68 1.19
CA PRO A 202 7.10 3.40 0.44
C PRO A 202 7.63 4.70 -0.14
N LYS A 203 8.96 4.84 -0.22
CA LYS A 203 9.58 6.07 -0.75
C LYS A 203 9.13 6.39 -2.19
N SER A 204 8.81 5.36 -2.98
CA SER A 204 8.23 5.50 -4.32
C SER A 204 6.83 6.14 -4.31
N ALA A 205 6.07 6.00 -3.22
CA ALA A 205 4.80 6.73 -3.01
C ALA A 205 4.98 8.24 -2.85
N LEU A 206 6.22 8.69 -2.60
CA LEU A 206 6.51 10.05 -2.14
C LEU A 206 7.67 10.69 -2.92
N ALA A 207 8.03 10.09 -4.06
CA ALA A 207 9.09 10.57 -4.93
C ALA A 207 8.62 11.83 -5.67
N LEU A 208 9.45 12.88 -5.65
CA LEU A 208 9.19 14.17 -6.32
C LEU A 208 9.54 14.14 -7.83
N GLY A 209 9.50 12.96 -8.45
CA GLY A 209 9.82 12.79 -9.87
C GLY A 209 11.31 12.74 -10.17
N THR A 210 11.79 11.52 -10.45
CA THR A 210 12.82 11.06 -11.41
C THR A 210 13.42 9.76 -10.86
N GLU A 211 12.98 8.64 -11.44
CA GLU A 211 13.81 7.44 -11.62
C GLU A 211 14.10 7.30 -13.11
#